data_AF-A0A812IQX1-F1
#
_entry.id   AF-A0A812IQX1-F1
#
_cell.length_a   1.000
_cell.length_b   1.000
_cell.length_c   1.000
_cell.angle_alpha   90.00
_cell.angle_beta   90.00
_cell.angle_gamma   90.00
#
_symmetry.space_group_name_H-M   'P 1'
#
loop_
_entity.id
_entity.type
_entity.pdbx_description
1 polymer ?
#
loop_
_entity_poly.entity_id
_entity_poly.type
_entity_poly.pdbx_seq_one_letter_code
_entity_poly.pdbx_strand_id
1 'polypeptide(L)'
;EDGQRSISYLKKKFVYDETKGKFERLQFDIQSPLEHYLGSAGLTTKEVAERRGKYGENIYDIPLPDFWELFQEHAVAPFFVFQLFCVLLWLMDDYWYYSLLTL
;
A
#
# COMPACT_ATOMS: atom_id res chain seq x y z
N GLU A 1 -10.24 -6.46 -24.55
CA GLU A 1 -11.21 -6.72 -23.47
C GLU A 1 -11.19 -5.49 -22.58
N ASP A 2 -12.31 -4.74 -22.57
CA ASP A 2 -12.42 -3.31 -22.28
C ASP A 2 -11.39 -2.72 -21.29
N GLY A 3 -10.38 -2.06 -21.86
CA GLY A 3 -9.28 -1.40 -21.16
C GLY A 3 -9.71 -0.13 -20.46
N GLN A 4 -10.62 -0.23 -19.50
CA GLN A 4 -11.06 0.90 -18.70
C GLN A 4 -9.88 1.43 -17.87
N ARG A 5 -9.38 2.60 -18.26
CA ARG A 5 -8.24 3.26 -17.61
C ARG A 5 -8.59 3.54 -16.15
N SER A 6 -7.91 2.87 -15.22
CA SER A 6 -8.10 3.07 -13.79
C SER A 6 -6.76 3.22 -13.07
N ILE A 7 -6.74 4.03 -12.03
CA ILE A 7 -5.56 4.31 -11.19
C ILE A 7 -5.96 4.05 -9.74
N SER A 8 -5.06 3.42 -8.98
CA SER A 8 -5.22 3.23 -7.54
C SER A 8 -4.25 4.14 -6.80
N TYR A 9 -4.75 5.06 -5.98
CA TYR A 9 -3.94 5.98 -5.18
C TYR A 9 -4.42 5.97 -3.73
N LEU A 10 -3.50 5.79 -2.77
CA LEU A 10 -3.83 5.64 -1.34
C LEU A 10 -4.96 4.63 -1.08
N LYS A 11 -4.89 3.46 -1.74
CA LYS A 11 -5.91 2.39 -1.68
C LYS A 11 -7.32 2.82 -2.15
N LYS A 12 -7.46 3.98 -2.81
CA LYS A 12 -8.71 4.43 -3.45
C LYS A 12 -8.62 4.24 -4.96
N LYS A 13 -9.63 3.59 -5.55
CA LYS A 13 -9.73 3.38 -7.00
C LYS A 13 -10.35 4.59 -7.68
N PHE A 14 -9.67 5.08 -8.71
CA PHE A 14 -10.13 6.14 -9.60
C PHE A 14 -10.34 5.56 -10.99
N VAL A 15 -11.45 5.92 -11.61
CA VAL A 15 -11.83 5.46 -12.95
C VAL A 15 -11.82 6.68 -13.88
N TYR A 16 -11.27 6.51 -15.07
CA TYR A 16 -11.26 7.56 -16.07
C TYR A 16 -12.64 7.71 -16.69
N ASP A 17 -13.18 8.93 -16.64
CA ASP A 17 -14.41 9.31 -17.33
C ASP A 17 -14.03 9.96 -18.66
N GLU A 18 -14.29 9.25 -19.77
CA GLU A 18 -14.00 9.72 -21.13
C GLU A 18 -14.80 10.97 -21.51
N THR A 19 -15.98 11.17 -20.91
CA THR A 19 -16.85 12.30 -21.23
C THR A 19 -16.34 13.62 -20.64
N LYS A 20 -15.70 13.55 -19.46
CA LYS A 20 -15.17 14.72 -18.74
C LYS A 20 -13.66 14.87 -18.88
N GLY A 21 -12.98 13.88 -19.44
CA GLY A 21 -11.53 13.83 -19.58
C GLY A 21 -10.79 13.81 -18.24
N LYS A 22 -11.40 13.31 -17.15
CA LYS A 22 -10.87 13.35 -15.78
C LYS A 22 -10.98 12.00 -15.09
N PHE A 23 -10.08 11.75 -14.13
CA PHE A 23 -10.20 10.63 -13.21
C PHE A 23 -11.14 11.00 -12.07
N GLU A 24 -12.25 10.27 -11.95
CA GLU A 24 -13.20 10.43 -10.86
C GLU A 24 -13.10 9.26 -9.87
N ARG A 25 -13.50 9.53 -8.62
CA ARG A 25 -13.63 8.46 -7.62
C ARG A 25 -14.72 7.52 -8.05
N LEU A 26 -14.53 6.23 -7.78
CA LEU A 26 -15.56 5.24 -7.98
C LEU A 26 -16.82 5.62 -7.20
N GLN A 27 -17.93 5.81 -7.91
CA GLN A 27 -19.22 6.17 -7.31
C GLN A 27 -19.97 4.90 -6.89
N PHE A 28 -20.55 4.94 -5.70
CA PHE A 28 -21.40 3.89 -5.15
C PHE A 28 -22.85 4.37 -5.16
N ASP A 29 -23.76 3.46 -5.47
CA ASP A 29 -25.19 3.75 -5.44
C ASP A 29 -25.74 3.65 -4.01
N ILE A 30 -25.53 4.73 -3.25
CA ILE A 30 -25.96 4.88 -1.86
C ILE A 30 -27.13 5.86 -1.70
N GLN A 31 -27.54 6.52 -2.79
CA GLN A 31 -28.58 7.56 -2.78
C GLN A 31 -29.91 7.08 -3.37
N SER A 32 -30.00 5.81 -3.76
CA SER A 32 -31.24 5.24 -4.26
C SER A 32 -32.36 5.28 -3.21
N PRO A 33 -33.63 5.39 -3.63
CA PRO A 33 -34.76 5.41 -2.71
C PRO A 33 -34.89 4.08 -1.96
N LEU A 34 -35.48 4.13 -0.76
CA LEU A 34 -35.63 2.94 0.10
C LEU A 34 -36.37 1.77 -0.60
N GLU A 35 -37.33 2.10 -1.47
CA GLU A 35 -38.10 1.14 -2.27
C GLU A 35 -37.19 0.23 -3.12
N HIS A 36 -36.10 0.77 -3.66
CA HIS A 36 -35.12 0.02 -4.44
C HIS A 36 -34.40 -1.03 -3.59
N TYR A 37 -34.06 -0.69 -2.35
CA TYR A 37 -33.41 -1.62 -1.43
C TYR A 37 -34.36 -2.69 -0.90
N LEU A 38 -35.62 -2.32 -0.60
CA LEU A 38 -36.66 -3.24 -0.14
C LEU A 38 -37.00 -4.32 -1.18
N GLY A 39 -36.97 -3.97 -2.48
CA GLY A 39 -37.22 -4.89 -3.59
C GLY A 39 -36.03 -5.73 -4.02
N SER A 40 -34.86 -5.59 -3.38
CA SER A 40 -33.65 -6.29 -3.81
C SER A 40 -33.66 -7.77 -3.39
N ALA A 41 -33.57 -8.69 -4.36
CA ALA A 41 -33.61 -10.15 -4.14
C ALA A 41 -32.22 -10.82 -4.24
N GLY A 42 -31.15 -10.06 -4.03
CA GLY A 42 -29.77 -10.51 -4.26
C GLY A 42 -29.31 -10.34 -5.71
N LEU A 43 -28.05 -10.67 -5.97
CA LEU A 43 -27.41 -10.46 -7.27
C LEU A 43 -27.27 -11.77 -8.03
N THR A 44 -27.46 -11.72 -9.35
CA THR A 44 -27.18 -12.84 -10.25
C THR A 44 -25.66 -13.04 -10.42
N THR A 45 -25.20 -14.25 -10.77
CA THR A 45 -23.76 -14.53 -11.01
C THR A 45 -23.12 -13.59 -12.05
N LYS A 46 -23.86 -13.21 -13.10
CA LYS A 46 -23.39 -12.24 -14.11
C LYS A 46 -23.19 -10.85 -13.53
N GLU A 47 -24.15 -10.40 -12.74
CA GLU A 47 -24.13 -9.13 -12.03
C GLU A 47 -23.00 -9.05 -10.99
N VAL A 48 -22.70 -10.16 -10.33
CA VAL A 48 -21.55 -10.27 -9.42
C VAL A 48 -20.25 -10.12 -10.19
N ALA A 49 -20.10 -10.77 -11.35
CA ALA A 49 -18.89 -10.67 -12.17
C ALA A 49 -18.67 -9.23 -12.68
N GLU A 50 -19.72 -8.56 -13.15
CA GLU A 50 -19.64 -7.17 -13.60
C GLU A 50 -19.27 -6.22 -12.44
N ARG A 51 -19.95 -6.35 -11.29
CA ARG A 51 -19.66 -5.52 -10.11
C ARG A 51 -18.28 -5.81 -9.54
N ARG A 52 -17.79 -7.06 -9.59
CA ARG A 52 -16.41 -7.43 -9.21
C ARG A 52 -15.39 -6.78 -10.14
N GLY A 53 -15.66 -6.68 -11.45
CA GLY A 53 -14.82 -5.92 -12.38
C GLY A 53 -14.78 -4.41 -12.05
N LYS A 54 -15.96 -3.83 -11.76
CA LYS A 54 -16.11 -2.40 -11.44
C LYS A 54 -15.49 -2.04 -10.08
N TYR A 55 -15.93 -2.69 -9.01
CA TYR A 55 -15.56 -2.38 -7.62
C TYR A 55 -14.28 -3.05 -7.15
N GLY A 56 -13.87 -4.16 -7.77
CA GLY A 56 -12.77 -4.98 -7.30
C GLY A 56 -13.17 -5.89 -6.14
N GLU A 57 -12.18 -6.60 -5.61
CA GLU A 57 -12.37 -7.49 -4.46
C GLU A 57 -12.45 -6.72 -3.14
N ASN A 58 -13.34 -7.16 -2.25
CA ASN A 58 -13.39 -6.64 -0.87
C ASN A 58 -12.31 -7.30 -0.01
N ILE A 59 -11.04 -6.98 -0.31
CA ILE A 59 -9.87 -7.49 0.42
C ILE A 59 -9.13 -6.29 1.01
N TYR A 60 -8.95 -6.30 2.33
CA TYR A 60 -8.13 -5.31 3.02
C TYR A 60 -6.69 -5.81 3.15
N ASP A 61 -5.91 -5.57 2.10
CA ASP A 61 -4.49 -5.91 2.06
C ASP A 61 -3.65 -4.80 2.70
N ILE A 62 -3.12 -5.09 3.88
CA ILE A 62 -2.20 -4.21 4.62
C ILE A 62 -0.79 -4.53 4.13
N PRO A 63 -0.12 -3.60 3.41
CA PRO A 63 1.24 -3.84 2.99
C PRO A 63 2.12 -3.87 4.24
N LEU A 64 2.82 -4.99 4.45
CA LEU A 64 3.89 -5.07 5.43
C LEU A 64 5.09 -4.30 4.86
N PRO A 65 5.77 -3.47 5.67
CA PRO A 65 6.99 -2.82 5.22
C PRO A 65 8.05 -3.88 4.88
N ASP A 66 8.89 -3.57 3.90
CA ASP A 66 9.99 -4.47 3.55
C ASP A 66 11.04 -4.49 4.67
N PHE A 67 11.74 -5.61 4.83
CA PHE A 67 12.83 -5.72 5.80
C PHE A 67 13.86 -4.59 5.62
N TRP A 68 14.14 -4.22 4.37
CA TRP A 68 15.12 -3.18 4.08
C TRP A 68 14.68 -1.79 4.55
N GLU A 69 13.40 -1.44 4.40
CA GLU A 69 12.85 -0.16 4.88
C GLU A 69 12.98 -0.08 6.41
N LEU A 70 12.61 -1.16 7.11
CA LEU A 70 12.73 -1.25 8.56
C LEU A 70 14.19 -1.22 9.01
N PHE A 71 15.08 -1.89 8.29
CA PHE A 71 16.51 -1.90 8.59
C PHE A 71 17.14 -0.51 8.43
N GLN A 72 16.75 0.26 7.41
CA GLN A 72 17.23 1.62 7.23
C GLN A 72 16.82 2.54 8.38
N GLU A 73 15.57 2.45 8.85
CA GLU A 73 15.13 3.20 10.04
C GLU A 73 15.96 2.88 11.28
N HIS A 74 16.35 1.61 11.45
CA HIS A 74 17.23 1.20 12.56
C HIS A 74 18.70 1.61 12.35
N ALA A 75 19.21 1.56 11.12
CA ALA A 75 20.60 1.89 10.80
C ALA A 75 20.91 3.39 10.98
N VAL A 76 19.90 4.27 10.89
CA VAL A 76 20.05 5.70 11.19
C VAL A 76 19.87 6.03 12.67
N ALA A 77 19.63 5.02 13.53
CA ALA A 77 19.50 5.25 14.96
C ALA A 77 20.81 5.88 15.50
N PRO A 78 20.72 6.98 16.28
CA PRO A 78 21.89 7.75 16.69
C PRO A 78 22.88 6.92 17.52
N PHE A 79 22.38 5.94 18.27
CA PHE A 79 23.22 5.00 19.01
C PHE A 79 24.02 4.07 18.09
N PHE A 80 23.38 3.47 17.08
CA PHE A 80 24.02 2.54 16.14
C PHE A 80 25.11 3.23 15.32
N VAL A 81 24.82 4.43 14.80
CA VAL A 81 25.81 5.23 14.05
C VAL A 81 26.99 5.61 14.93
N PHE A 82 26.74 6.00 16.18
CA PHE A 82 27.80 6.33 17.12
C PHE A 82 28.65 5.11 17.50
N GLN A 83 28.03 3.95 17.70
CA GLN A 83 28.73 2.69 17.97
C GLN A 83 29.65 2.31 16.81
N LEU A 84 29.14 2.34 15.57
CA LEU A 84 29.96 2.06 14.38
C LEU A 84 31.12 3.04 14.25
N PHE A 85 30.89 4.34 14.49
CA PHE A 85 31.94 5.34 14.44
C PHE A 85 33.04 5.08 15.49
N CYS A 86 32.66 4.77 16.73
CA CYS A 86 33.60 4.40 17.79
C CYS A 86 34.41 3.15 17.43
N VAL A 87 33.78 2.10 16.89
CA VAL A 87 34.46 0.88 16.45
C VAL A 87 35.45 1.18 15.31
N LEU A 88 35.06 2.04 14.35
CA LEU A 88 35.94 2.44 13.24
C LEU A 88 37.16 3.23 13.70
N LEU A 89 37.00 4.12 14.70
CA LEU A 89 38.13 4.82 15.30
C LEU A 89 39.11 3.87 15.99
N TRP A 90 38.61 2.85 16.70
CA TRP A 90 39.47 1.83 17.31
C TRP A 90 40.16 0.93 16.28
N LEU A 91 39.49 0.67 15.14
CA LEU A 91 40.09 -0.06 14.02
C LEU A 91 41.24 0.73 13.36
N MET A 92 41.11 2.06 13.27
CA MET A 92 42.12 2.95 12.70
C MET A 92 43.37 3.10 13.58
N ASP A 93 43.25 2.83 14.88
CA ASP A 93 44.36 2.88 15.87
C ASP A 93 45.03 1.50 16.10
N ASP A 94 44.94 0.59 15.12
CA ASP A 94 45.57 -0.76 15.10
C ASP A 94 45.00 -1.79 16.11
N TYR A 95 43.91 -1.47 16.82
CA TYR A 95 43.21 -2.38 17.77
C TYR A 95 42.12 -3.25 17.14
N TRP A 96 42.33 -3.72 15.90
CA TRP A 96 41.34 -4.43 15.09
C TRP A 96 40.71 -5.67 15.76
N TYR A 97 41.48 -6.39 16.58
CA TYR A 97 41.02 -7.63 17.22
C TYR A 97 39.94 -7.40 18.30
N TYR A 98 40.06 -6.30 19.05
CA TYR A 98 39.10 -5.93 20.09
C TYR A 98 37.90 -5.18 19.50
N SER A 99 38.10 -4.38 18.45
CA SER A 99 37.03 -3.65 17.75
C SER A 99 36.04 -4.59 17.06
N LEU A 100 36.50 -5.67 16.43
CA LEU A 100 35.66 -6.56 15.63
C LEU A 100 34.76 -7.47 16.47
N LEU A 101 35.18 -7.83 17.70
CA LEU A 101 34.42 -8.73 18.59
C LEU A 101 33.33 -7.99 19.39
N THR A 102 33.32 -6.66 19.37
CA THR A 102 32.42 -5.84 20.21
C THR A 102 31.16 -5.36 19.46
N LEU A 103 31.07 -5.61 18.15
CA LEU A 103 29.92 -5.30 17.30
C LEU A 103 28.87 -6.41 17.33
#